data_AF-D7CVQ6-F1
#
_entry.id   AF-D7CVQ6-F1
#
_cell.length_a   1.000
_cell.length_b   1.000
_cell.length_c   1.000
_cell.angle_alpha   90.00
_cell.angle_beta   90.00
_cell.angle_gamma   90.00
#
_symmetry.space_group_name_H-M   'P 1'
#
loop_
_entity.id
_entity.type
_entity.pdbx_description
1 polymer ?
#
loop_
_entity_poly.entity_id
_entity_poly.type
_entity_poly.pdbx_seq_one_letter_code
_entity_poly.pdbx_strand_id
1 'polypeptide(L)'
;MTHTPKDPRPPAPEAAASGATQLSARAQAALTFQVYAPPTEIAGVWLKPLKKHRGDNGAFMEYLRLDEGAAEGLPAPFTVRQLSVSHAQPGRINAFHIHPREPQNELWTVIQGQLKVWLVDLRATSPTEGNKRAFILSGEEPAQLFVPAGVAHGYQAGPEGALLLYTMDQQFNAEHPNEGRLPWDFFGAELWAEDRG
;
A
#
# COMPACT_ATOMS: atom_id res chain seq x y z
N MET A 1 -69.55 -15.32 -47.72
CA MET A 1 -68.28 -15.22 -48.49
C MET A 1 -67.14 -15.46 -47.53
N THR A 2 -66.19 -16.27 -47.96
CA THR A 2 -65.28 -17.13 -47.19
C THR A 2 -64.18 -16.39 -46.43
N HIS A 3 -64.01 -16.74 -45.15
CA HIS A 3 -62.86 -16.39 -44.32
C HIS A 3 -61.62 -17.15 -44.81
N THR A 4 -60.59 -16.43 -45.25
CA THR A 4 -59.24 -16.99 -45.46
C THR A 4 -58.43 -16.80 -44.17
N PRO A 5 -57.78 -17.84 -43.61
CA PRO A 5 -56.89 -17.67 -42.47
C PRO A 5 -55.62 -16.92 -42.91
N LYS A 6 -55.17 -15.95 -42.11
CA LYS A 6 -53.83 -15.35 -42.25
C LYS A 6 -52.79 -16.39 -41.85
N ASP A 7 -51.83 -16.65 -42.73
CA ASP A 7 -50.62 -17.41 -42.39
C ASP A 7 -49.90 -16.80 -41.19
N PRO A 8 -49.33 -17.62 -40.29
CA PRO A 8 -48.51 -17.12 -39.21
C PRO A 8 -47.24 -16.48 -39.78
N ARG A 9 -46.97 -15.25 -39.35
CA ARG A 9 -45.75 -14.50 -39.66
C ARG A 9 -44.54 -15.34 -39.20
N PRO A 10 -43.48 -15.48 -40.01
CA PRO A 10 -42.27 -16.16 -39.55
C PRO A 10 -41.69 -15.44 -38.32
N PRO A 11 -41.06 -16.16 -37.38
CA PRO A 11 -40.40 -15.53 -36.26
C PRO A 11 -39.35 -14.53 -36.78
N ALA A 12 -39.29 -13.36 -36.15
CA ALA A 12 -38.26 -12.38 -36.44
C ALA A 12 -36.88 -13.02 -36.25
N PRO A 13 -35.89 -12.72 -37.10
CA PRO A 13 -34.54 -13.21 -36.89
C PRO A 13 -34.07 -12.75 -35.51
N GLU A 14 -33.65 -13.71 -34.70
CA GLU A 14 -33.04 -13.49 -33.41
C GLU A 14 -31.89 -12.50 -33.60
N ALA A 15 -31.96 -11.35 -32.93
CA ALA A 15 -30.96 -10.32 -33.05
C ALA A 15 -29.61 -10.89 -32.63
N ALA A 16 -28.72 -11.12 -33.60
CA ALA A 16 -27.33 -11.41 -33.32
C ALA A 16 -26.81 -10.33 -32.37
N ALA A 17 -26.36 -10.72 -31.18
CA ALA A 17 -25.70 -9.84 -30.24
C ALA A 17 -24.40 -9.32 -30.90
N SER A 18 -24.51 -8.25 -31.67
CA SER A 18 -23.41 -7.71 -32.47
C SER A 18 -22.73 -6.57 -31.72
N GLY A 19 -21.47 -6.78 -31.35
CA GLY A 19 -20.61 -5.72 -30.86
C GLY A 19 -19.29 -6.21 -30.25
N ALA A 20 -19.24 -7.44 -29.74
CA ALA A 20 -18.02 -7.98 -29.16
C ALA A 20 -17.07 -8.51 -30.24
N THR A 21 -15.81 -8.08 -30.20
CA THR A 21 -14.73 -8.64 -31.02
C THR A 21 -14.61 -10.13 -30.74
N GLN A 22 -14.64 -10.96 -31.80
CA GLN A 22 -14.40 -12.39 -31.66
C GLN A 22 -12.91 -12.65 -31.46
N LEU A 23 -12.56 -13.27 -30.32
CA LEU A 23 -11.21 -13.72 -30.02
C LEU A 23 -11.01 -15.19 -30.45
N SER A 24 -9.76 -15.60 -30.67
CA SER A 24 -9.46 -17.02 -30.84
C SER A 24 -9.85 -17.82 -29.59
N ALA A 25 -10.22 -19.10 -29.74
CA ALA A 25 -10.60 -19.94 -28.60
C ALA A 25 -9.52 -20.00 -27.51
N ARG A 26 -8.24 -20.03 -27.91
CA ARG A 26 -7.10 -19.99 -26.97
C ARG A 26 -7.06 -18.68 -26.18
N ALA A 27 -7.24 -17.54 -26.85
CA ALA A 27 -7.26 -16.24 -26.19
C ALA A 27 -8.48 -16.11 -25.26
N GLN A 28 -9.66 -16.52 -25.73
CA GLN A 28 -10.89 -16.49 -24.94
C GLN A 28 -10.80 -17.32 -23.66
N ALA A 29 -10.13 -18.47 -23.71
CA ALA A 29 -9.93 -19.34 -22.54
C ALA A 29 -8.91 -18.81 -21.53
N ALA A 30 -7.95 -18.00 -21.98
CA ALA A 30 -6.90 -17.42 -21.13
C ALA A 30 -7.23 -16.01 -20.64
N LEU A 31 -8.21 -15.34 -21.25
CA LEU A 31 -8.55 -13.95 -20.97
C LEU A 31 -9.06 -13.81 -19.54
N THR A 32 -8.44 -12.92 -18.79
CA THR A 32 -8.96 -12.39 -17.52
C THR A 32 -9.45 -10.97 -17.73
N PHE A 33 -10.42 -10.56 -16.92
CA PHE A 33 -10.91 -9.19 -16.92
C PHE A 33 -10.41 -8.48 -15.68
N GLN A 34 -9.95 -7.25 -15.86
CA GLN A 34 -9.50 -6.41 -14.76
C GLN A 34 -10.66 -6.18 -13.78
N VAL A 35 -10.42 -6.50 -12.51
CA VAL A 35 -11.33 -6.20 -11.40
C VAL A 35 -10.62 -5.26 -10.44
N TYR A 36 -11.27 -4.15 -10.10
CA TYR A 36 -10.78 -3.20 -9.10
C TYR A 36 -11.52 -3.43 -7.79
N ALA A 37 -11.00 -4.34 -6.96
CA ALA A 37 -11.49 -4.50 -5.60
C ALA A 37 -10.99 -3.36 -4.71
N PRO A 38 -11.76 -2.92 -3.70
CA PRO A 38 -11.24 -1.99 -2.71
C PRO A 38 -10.05 -2.63 -1.98
N PRO A 39 -9.01 -1.84 -1.64
CA PRO A 39 -7.85 -2.36 -0.94
C PRO A 39 -8.26 -2.89 0.44
N THR A 40 -7.59 -3.96 0.88
CA THR A 40 -7.73 -4.46 2.25
C THR A 40 -7.29 -3.37 3.24
N GLU A 41 -8.14 -3.06 4.22
CA GLU A 41 -7.84 -2.06 5.25
C GLU A 41 -7.12 -2.68 6.47
N ILE A 42 -6.29 -1.88 7.14
CA ILE A 42 -5.69 -2.23 8.44
C ILE A 42 -6.05 -1.11 9.42
N ALA A 43 -6.71 -1.45 10.53
CA ALA A 43 -7.24 -0.47 11.46
C ALA A 43 -6.16 0.46 12.02
N GLY A 44 -6.34 1.77 11.83
CA GLY A 44 -5.41 2.81 12.31
C GLY A 44 -4.21 3.08 11.40
N VAL A 45 -3.96 2.25 10.38
CA VAL A 45 -3.01 2.61 9.31
C VAL A 45 -3.60 3.76 8.52
N TRP A 46 -2.79 4.77 8.23
CA TRP A 46 -3.24 5.97 7.55
C TRP A 46 -2.18 6.48 6.60
N LEU A 47 -2.62 6.91 5.42
CA LEU A 47 -1.77 7.49 4.38
C LEU A 47 -2.27 8.89 4.04
N LYS A 48 -1.37 9.87 4.06
CA LYS A 48 -1.66 11.24 3.65
C LYS A 48 -0.63 11.74 2.62
N PRO A 49 -1.07 12.11 1.41
CA PRO A 49 -0.21 12.82 0.47
C PRO A 49 0.32 14.13 1.06
N LEU A 50 1.61 14.39 0.86
CA LEU A 50 2.24 15.65 1.22
C LEU A 50 2.24 16.61 0.04
N LYS A 51 2.20 17.91 0.33
CA LYS A 51 2.21 18.93 -0.71
C LYS A 51 3.63 19.38 -1.03
N LYS A 52 4.17 18.87 -2.14
CA LYS A 52 5.46 19.31 -2.68
C LYS A 52 5.28 20.51 -3.60
N HIS A 53 5.66 21.70 -3.13
CA HIS A 53 5.62 22.93 -3.89
C HIS A 53 6.81 22.99 -4.84
N ARG A 54 6.57 22.99 -6.16
CA ARG A 54 7.62 22.98 -7.19
C ARG A 54 7.67 24.35 -7.90
N GLY A 55 8.87 24.77 -8.29
CA GLY A 55 9.12 25.99 -9.05
C GLY A 55 10.50 25.96 -9.72
N ASP A 56 10.87 27.05 -10.41
CA ASP A 56 12.11 27.12 -11.21
C ASP A 56 13.39 26.91 -10.37
N ASN A 57 13.33 27.17 -9.06
CA ASN A 57 14.42 27.00 -8.11
C ASN A 57 14.44 25.63 -7.39
N GLY A 58 13.59 24.68 -7.81
CA GLY A 58 13.50 23.35 -7.22
C GLY A 58 12.16 23.09 -6.53
N ALA A 59 12.20 22.57 -5.30
CA ALA A 59 10.99 22.25 -4.56
C ALA A 59 11.12 22.51 -3.06
N PHE A 60 10.00 22.87 -2.44
CA PHE A 60 9.83 23.03 -1.00
C PHE A 60 8.69 22.15 -0.49
N MET A 61 8.85 21.56 0.68
CA MET A 61 7.84 20.73 1.33
C MET A 61 8.05 20.70 2.84
N GLU A 62 6.98 20.78 3.59
CA GLU A 62 6.98 20.48 5.03
C GLU A 62 6.77 18.97 5.23
N TYR A 63 7.74 18.29 5.81
CA TYR A 63 7.60 16.86 6.13
C TYR A 63 6.70 16.61 7.32
N LEU A 64 6.82 17.42 8.37
CA LEU A 64 6.07 17.28 9.61
C LEU A 64 6.06 18.63 10.35
N ARG A 65 4.93 18.98 10.94
CA ARG A 65 4.79 20.15 11.82
C ARG A 65 4.61 19.68 13.26
N LEU A 66 5.28 20.35 14.18
CA LEU A 66 5.31 20.00 15.59
C LEU A 66 4.83 21.18 16.44
N ASP A 67 4.01 20.88 17.43
CA ASP A 67 3.64 21.80 18.52
C ASP A 67 4.00 21.13 19.84
N GLU A 68 4.91 21.73 20.61
CA GLU A 68 5.49 21.15 21.83
C GLU A 68 5.98 19.68 21.68
N GLY A 69 6.41 19.30 20.47
CA GLY A 69 6.85 17.95 20.11
C GLY A 69 5.74 17.00 19.66
N ALA A 70 4.47 17.37 19.80
CA ALA A 70 3.34 16.64 19.25
C ALA A 70 3.22 16.90 17.73
N ALA A 71 3.03 15.82 16.96
CA ALA A 71 2.85 15.89 15.52
C ALA A 71 1.42 16.29 15.13
N GLU A 72 1.30 17.30 14.27
CA GLU A 72 0.01 17.80 13.78
C GLU A 72 -0.61 16.89 12.70
N GLY A 73 -1.94 16.74 12.72
CA GLY A 73 -2.71 16.19 11.60
C GLY A 73 -2.59 14.68 11.38
N LEU A 74 -2.18 13.92 12.39
CA LEU A 74 -2.09 12.46 12.41
C LEU A 74 -3.39 11.80 12.92
N PRO A 75 -3.64 10.51 12.63
CA PRO A 75 -4.88 9.82 13.02
C PRO A 75 -4.96 9.49 14.52
N ALA A 76 -3.88 9.70 15.27
CA ALA A 76 -3.77 9.44 16.69
C ALA A 76 -2.72 10.38 17.33
N PRO A 77 -2.75 10.60 18.66
CA PRO A 77 -1.71 11.33 19.35
C PRO A 77 -0.32 10.72 19.10
N PHE A 78 0.65 11.56 18.77
CA PHE A 78 1.99 11.13 18.44
C PHE A 78 2.97 12.22 18.87
N THR A 79 3.77 11.95 19.90
CA THR A 79 4.83 12.87 20.33
C THR A 79 6.14 12.39 19.75
N VAL A 80 6.80 13.21 18.94
CA VAL A 80 8.06 12.82 18.30
C VAL A 80 9.14 12.65 19.36
N ARG A 81 9.72 11.45 19.40
CA ARG A 81 10.83 11.10 20.31
C ARG A 81 12.14 10.86 19.58
N GLN A 82 12.06 10.44 18.32
CA GLN A 82 13.20 10.13 17.48
C GLN A 82 12.87 10.34 15.99
N LEU A 83 13.88 10.73 15.21
CA LEU A 83 13.86 10.72 13.75
C LEU A 83 15.10 10.01 13.25
N SER A 84 14.93 9.15 12.26
CA SER A 84 16.00 8.38 11.66
C SER A 84 15.88 8.38 10.14
N VAL A 85 17.03 8.27 9.47
CA VAL A 85 17.10 8.17 8.02
C VAL A 85 17.75 6.84 7.66
N SER A 86 17.08 6.06 6.82
CA SER A 86 17.60 4.79 6.28
C SER A 86 17.87 4.94 4.80
N HIS A 87 19.09 4.61 4.38
CA HIS A 87 19.45 4.49 2.97
C HIS A 87 19.36 3.02 2.55
N ALA A 88 18.36 2.71 1.73
CA ALA A 88 18.13 1.38 1.20
C ALA A 88 18.84 1.22 -0.16
N GLN A 89 19.69 0.21 -0.26
CA GLN A 89 20.33 -0.17 -1.52
C GLN A 89 19.28 -0.68 -2.54
N PRO A 90 19.55 -0.58 -3.85
CA PRO A 90 18.69 -1.13 -4.89
C PRO A 90 18.19 -2.55 -4.60
N GLY A 91 16.88 -2.77 -4.72
CA GLY A 91 16.24 -4.08 -4.51
C GLY A 91 16.26 -4.61 -3.08
N ARG A 92 16.81 -3.87 -2.11
CA ARG A 92 16.94 -4.34 -0.72
C ARG A 92 15.57 -4.59 -0.10
N ILE A 93 15.36 -5.80 0.42
CA ILE A 93 14.28 -6.11 1.35
C ILE A 93 14.78 -5.86 2.79
N ASN A 94 13.99 -5.11 3.55
CA ASN A 94 14.19 -4.92 4.98
C ASN A 94 12.86 -5.20 5.68
N ALA A 95 12.70 -6.43 6.18
CA ALA A 95 11.45 -6.93 6.72
C ALA A 95 11.66 -8.16 7.62
N PHE A 96 10.67 -8.58 8.40
CA PHE A 96 9.59 -7.72 8.92
C PHE A 96 9.98 -7.24 10.31
N HIS A 97 9.76 -5.95 10.60
CA HIS A 97 10.02 -5.35 11.90
C HIS A 97 8.70 -5.20 12.66
N ILE A 98 8.77 -5.29 13.99
CA ILE A 98 7.63 -5.06 14.89
C ILE A 98 8.15 -4.67 16.28
N HIS A 99 7.40 -3.89 17.07
CA HIS A 99 7.82 -3.43 18.40
C HIS A 99 6.91 -4.00 19.52
N PRO A 100 7.09 -5.27 19.93
CA PRO A 100 6.17 -5.93 20.86
C PRO A 100 6.44 -5.64 22.34
N ARG A 101 7.66 -5.19 22.70
CA ARG A 101 8.06 -4.93 24.10
C ARG A 101 7.59 -3.57 24.58
N GLU A 102 7.80 -2.56 23.74
CA GLU A 102 7.40 -1.18 23.99
C GLU A 102 6.62 -0.70 22.76
N PRO A 103 5.32 -0.37 22.87
CA PRO A 103 4.52 0.09 21.75
C PRO A 103 5.14 1.33 21.11
N GLN A 104 5.52 1.20 19.85
CA GLN A 104 6.09 2.27 19.04
C GLN A 104 5.23 2.43 17.79
N ASN A 105 4.70 3.63 17.59
CA ASN A 105 4.12 4.05 16.33
C ASN A 105 5.21 4.66 15.44
N GLU A 106 5.04 4.52 14.13
CA GLU A 106 5.98 5.08 13.16
C GLU A 106 5.27 5.91 12.11
N LEU A 107 5.97 6.94 11.63
CA LEU A 107 5.54 7.77 10.52
C LEU A 107 6.62 7.75 9.44
N TRP A 108 6.31 7.10 8.33
CA TRP A 108 7.24 6.88 7.23
C TRP A 108 7.02 7.88 6.11
N THR A 109 8.10 8.39 5.53
CA THR A 109 8.08 9.20 4.31
C THR A 109 9.33 8.94 3.48
N VAL A 110 9.16 8.67 2.20
CA VAL A 110 10.30 8.50 1.27
C VAL A 110 10.73 9.88 0.76
N ILE A 111 12.00 10.21 0.95
CA ILE A 111 12.62 11.44 0.47
C ILE A 111 13.04 11.31 -0.99
N GLN A 112 13.64 10.17 -1.34
CA GLN A 112 14.17 9.86 -2.68
C GLN A 112 13.95 8.38 -3.00
N GLY A 113 13.75 8.08 -4.29
CA GLY A 113 13.51 6.72 -4.77
C GLY A 113 12.10 6.24 -4.43
N GLN A 114 11.93 4.92 -4.36
CA GLN A 114 10.63 4.29 -4.14
C GLN A 114 10.77 3.06 -3.24
N LEU A 115 9.76 2.85 -2.39
CA LEU A 115 9.59 1.66 -1.56
C LEU A 115 8.24 1.01 -1.83
N LYS A 116 8.24 -0.31 -2.05
CA LYS A 116 7.06 -1.16 -1.87
C LYS A 116 7.03 -1.59 -0.40
N VAL A 117 6.13 -0.98 0.37
CA VAL A 117 5.97 -1.23 1.82
C VAL A 117 4.86 -2.24 2.04
N TRP A 118 5.11 -3.28 2.82
CA TRP A 118 4.09 -4.21 3.30
C TRP A 118 3.84 -4.01 4.77
N LEU A 119 2.55 -3.95 5.13
CA LEU A 119 2.05 -3.94 6.49
C LEU A 119 1.20 -5.19 6.73
N VAL A 120 1.33 -5.78 7.93
CA VAL A 120 0.50 -6.91 8.39
C VAL A 120 0.06 -6.66 9.83
N ASP A 121 -1.24 -6.74 10.08
CA ASP A 121 -1.80 -6.53 11.41
C ASP A 121 -1.64 -7.75 12.31
N LEU A 122 -0.82 -7.67 13.37
CA LEU A 122 -0.59 -8.77 14.31
C LEU A 122 -1.26 -8.56 15.67
N ARG A 123 -2.18 -7.61 15.77
CA ARG A 123 -2.87 -7.31 17.02
C ARG A 123 -4.04 -8.27 17.19
N ALA A 124 -3.95 -9.19 18.16
CA ALA A 124 -4.96 -10.21 18.42
C ALA A 124 -6.39 -9.68 18.72
N THR A 125 -6.50 -8.41 19.13
CA THR A 125 -7.80 -7.77 19.40
C THR A 125 -8.26 -6.85 18.28
N SER A 126 -7.52 -6.78 17.17
CA SER A 126 -7.84 -5.91 16.05
C SER A 126 -8.96 -6.51 15.19
N PRO A 127 -9.93 -5.71 14.73
CA PRO A 127 -10.93 -6.17 13.76
C PRO A 127 -10.32 -6.52 12.40
N THR A 128 -9.06 -6.17 12.17
CA THR A 128 -8.31 -6.43 10.93
C THR A 128 -7.10 -7.34 11.16
N GLU A 129 -7.07 -8.14 12.25
CA GLU A 129 -5.99 -9.11 12.50
C GLU A 129 -5.74 -9.98 11.25
N GLY A 130 -4.47 -10.12 10.88
CA GLY A 130 -4.03 -10.91 9.72
C GLY A 130 -4.18 -10.21 8.37
N ASN A 131 -4.85 -9.05 8.30
CA ASN A 131 -4.91 -8.28 7.05
C ASN A 131 -3.52 -7.84 6.63
N LYS A 132 -3.23 -8.01 5.33
CA LYS A 132 -2.00 -7.59 4.67
C LYS A 132 -2.32 -6.47 3.70
N ARG A 133 -1.52 -5.40 3.69
CA ARG A 133 -1.69 -4.29 2.77
C ARG A 133 -0.34 -3.77 2.27
N ALA A 134 -0.23 -3.62 0.95
CA ALA A 134 0.90 -2.98 0.32
C ALA A 134 0.63 -1.48 0.08
N PHE A 135 1.70 -0.69 0.18
CA PHE A 135 1.75 0.72 -0.17
C PHE A 135 2.97 0.98 -1.05
N ILE A 136 2.84 1.90 -1.99
CA ILE A 136 3.97 2.44 -2.74
C ILE A 136 4.24 3.84 -2.20
N LEU A 137 5.42 4.04 -1.63
CA LEU A 137 5.88 5.36 -1.19
C LEU A 137 7.02 5.82 -2.10
N SER A 138 7.03 7.10 -2.47
CA SER A 138 8.06 7.65 -3.36
C SER A 138 8.46 9.06 -2.95
N GLY A 139 9.67 9.47 -3.33
CA GLY A 139 10.12 10.87 -3.19
C GLY A 139 9.54 11.80 -4.27
N GLU A 140 9.01 11.25 -5.36
CA GLU A 140 8.40 12.00 -6.46
C GLU A 140 7.00 12.48 -6.07
N GLU A 141 6.18 11.57 -5.55
CA GLU A 141 4.86 11.79 -4.97
C GLU A 141 4.91 11.45 -3.48
N PRO A 142 5.42 12.37 -2.63
CA PRO A 142 5.65 12.11 -1.22
C PRO A 142 4.34 11.98 -0.45
N ALA A 143 4.31 11.02 0.47
CA ALA A 143 3.22 10.79 1.39
C ALA A 143 3.75 10.35 2.76
N GLN A 144 2.97 10.63 3.80
CA GLN A 144 3.17 10.10 5.14
C GLN A 144 2.36 8.84 5.33
N LEU A 145 3.01 7.75 5.72
CA LEU A 145 2.38 6.51 6.14
C LEU A 145 2.52 6.35 7.65
N PHE A 146 1.41 6.42 8.37
CA PHE A 146 1.34 6.13 9.79
C PHE A 146 1.15 4.63 10.01
N VAL A 147 2.05 4.03 10.77
CA VAL A 147 2.08 2.60 11.12
C VAL A 147 1.86 2.47 12.63
N PRO A 148 0.68 1.97 13.06
CA PRO A 148 0.42 1.76 14.48
C PRO A 148 1.30 0.68 15.10
N ALA A 149 1.57 0.81 16.40
CA ALA A 149 2.20 -0.25 17.19
C ALA A 149 1.45 -1.59 17.02
N GLY A 150 2.19 -2.69 16.90
CA GLY A 150 1.65 -4.03 16.66
C GLY A 150 1.35 -4.37 15.19
N VAL A 151 1.50 -3.41 14.26
CA VAL A 151 1.49 -3.68 12.82
C VAL A 151 2.92 -4.00 12.37
N ALA A 152 3.15 -5.24 11.94
CA ALA A 152 4.42 -5.64 11.37
C ALA A 152 4.64 -4.96 10.02
N HIS A 153 5.85 -4.49 9.77
CA HIS A 153 6.14 -3.68 8.59
C HIS A 153 7.48 -4.04 7.95
N GLY A 154 7.59 -3.81 6.66
CA GLY A 154 8.82 -4.00 5.91
C GLY A 154 8.72 -3.39 4.54
N TYR A 155 9.86 -3.24 3.86
CA TYR A 155 9.88 -2.68 2.51
C TYR A 155 10.83 -3.43 1.59
N GLN A 156 10.57 -3.27 0.29
CA GLN A 156 11.51 -3.53 -0.79
C GLN A 156 11.81 -2.22 -1.51
N ALA A 157 13.09 -1.88 -1.66
CA ALA A 157 13.51 -0.70 -2.41
C ALA A 157 13.46 -0.94 -3.92
N GLY A 158 13.11 0.12 -4.66
CA GLY A 158 13.15 0.13 -6.12
C GLY A 158 14.57 -0.01 -6.70
N PRO A 159 14.70 -0.01 -8.03
CA PRO A 159 15.98 -0.21 -8.72
C PRO A 159 17.01 0.89 -8.48
N GLU A 160 16.58 2.08 -8.07
CA GLU A 160 17.48 3.20 -7.71
C GLU A 160 17.79 3.26 -6.21
N GLY A 161 17.29 2.30 -5.42
CA GLY A 161 17.28 2.38 -3.97
C GLY A 161 16.24 3.36 -3.44
N ALA A 162 16.35 3.72 -2.16
CA ALA A 162 15.50 4.74 -1.55
C ALA A 162 16.12 5.38 -0.30
N LEU A 163 15.68 6.60 0.01
CA LEU A 163 15.98 7.29 1.26
C LEU A 163 14.70 7.44 2.07
N LEU A 164 14.58 6.67 3.15
CA LEU A 164 13.42 6.65 4.04
C LEU A 164 13.69 7.54 5.26
N LEU A 165 12.85 8.55 5.46
CA LEU A 165 12.68 9.20 6.76
C LEU A 165 11.61 8.44 7.53
N TYR A 166 11.95 7.98 8.72
CA TYR A 166 10.99 7.41 9.65
C TYR A 166 11.10 8.16 10.97
N THR A 167 9.95 8.54 11.51
CA THR A 167 9.78 9.27 12.77
C THR A 167 9.08 8.34 13.74
N MET A 168 9.51 8.33 15.01
CA MET A 168 9.01 7.42 16.04
C MET A 168 8.59 8.17 17.29
N ASP A 169 7.61 7.63 17.99
CA ASP A 169 7.14 8.11 19.29
C ASP A 169 7.79 7.39 20.49
N GLN A 170 8.80 6.58 20.21
CA GLN A 170 9.73 6.00 21.19
C GLN A 170 11.18 6.23 20.76
N GLN A 171 12.11 6.11 21.72
CA GLN A 171 13.55 6.16 21.44
C GLN A 171 14.11 4.75 21.40
N PHE A 172 15.07 4.51 20.50
CA PHE A 172 15.78 3.24 20.48
C PHE A 172 16.66 3.09 21.72
N ASN A 173 16.56 1.95 22.40
CA ASN A 173 17.42 1.57 23.50
C ASN A 173 18.27 0.36 23.13
N ALA A 174 19.59 0.54 23.01
CA ALA A 174 20.50 -0.54 22.62
C ALA A 174 20.66 -1.63 23.71
N GLU A 175 20.52 -1.27 24.99
CA GLU A 175 20.61 -2.21 26.11
C GLU A 175 19.32 -3.04 26.25
N HIS A 176 18.19 -2.46 25.85
CA HIS A 176 16.87 -3.06 25.91
C HIS A 176 16.08 -2.81 24.61
N PRO A 177 16.45 -3.45 23.49
CA PRO A 177 15.83 -3.19 22.20
C PRO A 177 14.36 -3.59 22.20
N ASN A 178 13.50 -2.69 21.73
CA ASN A 178 12.07 -2.91 21.54
C ASN A 178 11.73 -3.51 20.16
N GLU A 179 12.60 -3.35 19.16
CA GLU A 179 12.45 -3.92 17.82
C GLU A 179 12.65 -5.44 17.82
N GLY A 180 11.63 -6.16 17.38
CA GLY A 180 11.67 -7.57 17.00
C GLY A 180 11.67 -7.74 15.48
N ARG A 181 12.16 -8.91 15.03
CA ARG A 181 12.20 -9.27 13.61
C ARG A 181 11.53 -10.60 13.35
N LEU A 182 10.75 -10.67 12.28
CA LEU A 182 10.31 -11.91 11.65
C LEU A 182 11.12 -12.14 10.38
N PRO A 183 11.29 -13.40 9.93
CA PRO A 183 11.87 -13.70 8.62
C PRO A 183 11.20 -12.89 7.51
N TRP A 184 11.98 -12.48 6.50
CA TRP A 184 11.48 -11.65 5.40
C TRP A 184 10.32 -12.30 4.63
N ASP A 185 10.26 -13.62 4.61
CA ASP A 185 9.26 -14.46 3.94
C ASP A 185 8.19 -15.02 4.88
N PHE A 186 8.14 -14.59 6.14
CA PHE A 186 7.23 -15.13 7.15
C PHE A 186 5.75 -15.09 6.73
N PHE A 187 5.33 -14.06 5.99
CA PHE A 187 3.98 -13.91 5.47
C PHE A 187 3.81 -14.40 4.03
N GLY A 188 4.81 -15.10 3.50
CA GLY A 188 4.87 -15.56 2.12
C GLY A 188 5.85 -14.73 1.27
N ALA A 189 6.69 -15.41 0.49
CA ALA A 189 7.65 -14.78 -0.40
C ALA A 189 6.97 -14.02 -1.57
N GLU A 190 5.73 -14.38 -1.90
CA GLU A 190 4.93 -13.75 -2.95
C GLU A 190 4.65 -12.27 -2.71
N LEU A 191 4.69 -11.81 -1.46
CA LEU A 191 4.55 -10.38 -1.14
C LEU A 191 5.63 -9.54 -1.86
N TRP A 192 6.81 -10.12 -2.03
CA TRP A 192 7.98 -9.47 -2.63
C TRP A 192 8.17 -9.78 -4.10
N ALA A 193 7.26 -10.57 -4.69
CA ALA A 193 7.30 -10.87 -6.11
C ALA A 193 7.06 -9.60 -6.93
N GLU A 194 7.73 -9.54 -8.07
CA GLU A 194 7.39 -8.59 -9.14
C GLU A 194 6.00 -8.91 -9.66
N ASP A 195 5.17 -7.88 -9.82
CA ASP A 195 3.94 -8.00 -10.59
C ASP A 195 4.29 -8.14 -12.07
N ARG A 196 3.71 -9.14 -12.74
CA ARG A 196 3.94 -9.46 -14.15
C ARG A 196 2.64 -9.49 -14.97
N GLY A 197 1.54 -8.99 -14.40
CA GLY A 197 0.21 -9.03 -15.00
C GLY A 197 -0.59 -10.27 -14.63
#